data_AF-A0A528TL69-F1
#
_entry.id   AF-A0A528TL69-F1
#
_cell.length_a   1.000
_cell.length_b   1.000
_cell.length_c   1.000
_cell.angle_alpha   90.00
_cell.angle_beta   90.00
_cell.angle_gamma   90.00
#
_symmetry.space_group_name_H-M   'P 1'
#
loop_
_entity.id
_entity.type
_entity.pdbx_description
1 polymer ?
#
loop_
_entity_poly.entity_id
_entity_poly.type
_entity_poly.pdbx_seq_one_letter_code
_entity_poly.pdbx_strand_id
1 'polypeptide(L)'
;VVHVDAARGDFGDPDVKLVTVPGTRDREAALQIVGPNGTTLVLNDIVGNIRGASGFAGWALRMMGFAGDEPRIPWPVKLTMVGDKAALAAQLRRWADLPALKRILVSHGSVIADDPQGALRKLARSLG
;
A
#
# COMPACT_ATOMS: atom_id res chain seq x y z
N VAL A 1 -10.98 -10.64 -23.75
CA VAL A 1 -10.91 -9.25 -23.21
C VAL A 1 -12.30 -8.90 -22.73
N VAL A 2 -12.47 -8.53 -21.46
CA VAL A 2 -13.75 -8.07 -20.90
C VAL A 2 -13.80 -6.54 -21.01
N HIS A 3 -14.95 -5.98 -21.37
CA HIS A 3 -15.11 -4.52 -21.44
C HIS A 3 -15.01 -3.92 -20.04
N VAL A 4 -14.26 -2.81 -19.92
CA VAL A 4 -14.09 -2.08 -18.66
C VAL A 4 -14.55 -0.66 -18.90
N ASP A 5 -15.59 -0.25 -18.19
CA ASP A 5 -16.20 1.08 -18.32
C ASP A 5 -15.27 2.18 -17.76
N ALA A 6 -14.53 1.87 -16.69
CA ALA A 6 -13.57 2.79 -16.08
C ALA A 6 -12.50 2.07 -15.25
N ALA A 7 -11.25 2.55 -15.33
CA ALA A 7 -10.13 2.14 -14.47
C ALA A 7 -9.64 3.28 -13.55
N ARG A 8 -10.27 4.45 -13.66
CA ARG A 8 -10.07 5.66 -12.86
C ARG A 8 -11.45 6.29 -12.68
N GLY A 9 -11.68 6.97 -11.57
CA GLY A 9 -12.99 7.54 -11.30
C GLY A 9 -12.97 8.52 -10.13
N ASP A 10 -14.00 9.35 -10.13
CA ASP A 10 -14.39 10.18 -9.01
C ASP A 10 -15.62 9.53 -8.36
N PHE A 11 -15.58 9.39 -7.04
CA PHE A 11 -16.69 8.84 -6.27
C PHE A 11 -17.80 9.87 -6.00
N GLY A 12 -17.58 11.14 -6.32
CA GLY A 12 -18.50 12.24 -6.01
C GLY A 12 -18.55 12.61 -4.53
N ASP A 13 -17.65 12.03 -3.73
CA ASP A 13 -17.46 12.29 -2.31
C ASP A 13 -16.11 13.01 -2.12
N PRO A 14 -16.09 14.26 -1.64
CA PRO A 14 -14.85 15.03 -1.50
C PRO A 14 -13.85 14.42 -0.50
N ASP A 15 -14.34 13.57 0.40
CA ASP A 15 -13.52 12.89 1.42
C ASP A 15 -12.92 11.58 0.91
N VAL A 16 -13.29 11.13 -0.29
CA VAL A 16 -12.81 9.89 -0.91
C VAL A 16 -12.02 10.19 -2.18
N LYS A 17 -10.75 9.79 -2.21
CA LYS A 17 -9.85 10.02 -3.36
C LYS A 17 -9.28 8.70 -3.85
N LEU A 18 -9.57 8.37 -5.12
CA LEU A 18 -8.89 7.29 -5.83
C LEU A 18 -7.59 7.80 -6.46
N VAL A 19 -6.48 7.20 -6.08
CA VAL A 19 -5.15 7.60 -6.53
C VAL A 19 -4.53 6.47 -7.33
N THR A 20 -4.26 6.68 -8.62
CA THR A 20 -3.31 5.82 -9.35
C THR A 20 -1.92 6.06 -8.76
N VAL A 21 -1.31 5.03 -8.18
CA VAL A 21 -0.12 5.21 -7.34
C VAL A 21 1.11 5.51 -8.21
N PRO A 22 1.76 6.68 -8.05
CA PRO A 22 2.94 7.03 -8.83
C PRO A 22 4.04 5.98 -8.71
N GLY A 23 4.70 5.71 -9.84
CA GLY A 23 5.81 4.76 -9.92
C GLY A 23 5.41 3.29 -10.03
N THR A 24 4.12 2.96 -10.18
CA THR A 24 3.61 1.57 -10.26
C THR A 24 3.18 1.13 -11.66
N ARG A 25 3.59 1.86 -12.72
CA ARG A 25 3.16 1.61 -14.12
C ARG A 25 1.64 1.60 -14.29
N ASP A 26 0.94 2.44 -13.50
CA ASP A 26 -0.52 2.49 -13.41
C ASP A 26 -1.19 1.17 -12.99
N ARG A 27 -0.44 0.24 -12.38
CA ARG A 27 -0.95 -1.08 -11.96
C ARG A 27 -1.48 -1.11 -10.53
N GLU A 28 -1.22 -0.07 -9.76
CA GLU A 28 -1.72 0.06 -8.39
C GLU A 28 -2.65 1.26 -8.29
N ALA A 29 -3.78 1.06 -7.64
CA ALA A 29 -4.66 2.11 -7.17
C ALA A 29 -4.74 2.09 -5.64
N ALA A 30 -4.79 3.26 -5.03
CA ALA A 30 -5.01 3.44 -3.61
C ALA A 30 -6.26 4.27 -3.37
N LEU A 31 -6.98 3.97 -2.29
CA LEU A 31 -8.11 4.76 -1.84
C LEU A 31 -7.73 5.51 -0.57
N GLN A 32 -7.80 6.84 -0.61
CA GLN A 32 -7.66 7.68 0.56
C GLN A 32 -9.04 8.12 1.01
N ILE A 33 -9.39 7.83 2.26
CA ILE A 33 -10.69 8.14 2.85
C ILE A 33 -10.47 9.00 4.08
N VAL A 34 -10.94 10.24 4.07
CA VAL A 34 -10.98 11.10 5.25
C VAL A 34 -12.32 10.85 5.96
N GLY A 35 -12.28 10.60 7.26
CA GLY A 35 -13.48 10.39 8.05
C GLY A 35 -13.42 11.12 9.38
N PRO A 36 -14.53 11.15 10.15
CA PRO A 36 -14.59 11.84 11.43
C PRO A 36 -13.59 11.30 12.46
N ASN A 37 -13.18 10.04 12.32
CA ASN A 37 -12.22 9.38 13.20
C ASN A 37 -10.77 9.43 12.68
N GLY A 38 -10.51 10.19 11.61
CA GLY A 38 -9.22 10.33 10.95
C GLY A 38 -9.16 9.63 9.59
N THR A 39 -7.96 9.62 8.99
CA THR A 39 -7.74 9.16 7.62
C THR A 39 -7.47 7.65 7.57
N THR A 40 -8.11 6.97 6.63
CA THR A 40 -7.84 5.57 6.27
C THR A 40 -7.27 5.52 4.86
N LEU A 41 -6.13 4.83 4.71
CA LEU A 41 -5.53 4.55 3.41
C LEU A 41 -5.76 3.08 3.06
N VAL A 42 -6.23 2.79 1.86
CA VAL A 42 -6.38 1.43 1.35
C VAL A 42 -5.34 1.24 0.25
N LEU A 43 -4.46 0.26 0.45
CA LEU A 43 -3.44 -0.17 -0.51
C LEU A 43 -3.72 -1.61 -0.91
N ASN A 44 -3.35 -1.98 -2.12
CA ASN A 44 -3.49 -3.33 -2.62
C ASN A 44 -2.14 -4.07 -2.51
N ASP A 45 -1.49 -4.39 -3.63
CA ASP A 45 -0.37 -5.32 -3.65
C ASP A 45 0.97 -4.67 -3.29
N ILE A 46 1.05 -3.34 -3.29
CA ILE A 46 2.31 -2.62 -2.98
C ILE A 46 2.77 -2.79 -1.53
N VAL A 47 1.90 -3.25 -0.62
CA VAL A 47 2.25 -3.51 0.78
C VAL A 47 1.70 -4.86 1.24
N GLY A 48 2.60 -5.78 1.59
CA GLY A 48 2.27 -7.00 2.31
C GLY A 48 2.48 -6.83 3.82
N ASN A 49 1.55 -7.35 4.61
CA ASN A 49 1.60 -7.31 6.07
C ASN A 49 1.06 -8.61 6.72
N ILE A 50 1.35 -9.78 6.14
CA ILE A 50 0.91 -11.06 6.70
C ILE A 50 1.68 -11.33 8.00
N ARG A 51 0.93 -11.50 9.10
CA ARG A 51 1.46 -11.79 10.43
C ARG A 51 1.24 -13.25 10.80
N GLY A 52 2.13 -13.80 11.61
CA GLY A 52 1.97 -15.15 12.17
C GLY A 52 2.00 -16.29 11.14
N ALA A 53 2.53 -16.06 9.94
CA ALA A 53 2.68 -17.11 8.94
C ALA A 53 3.69 -18.17 9.42
N SER A 54 3.31 -19.45 9.35
CA SER A 54 4.10 -20.57 9.87
C SER A 54 4.25 -21.70 8.84
N GLY A 55 5.13 -22.66 9.14
CA GLY A 55 5.42 -23.79 8.25
C GLY A 55 6.14 -23.38 6.96
N PHE A 56 6.24 -24.33 6.02
CA PHE A 56 6.94 -24.13 4.75
C PHE A 56 6.31 -23.02 3.88
N ALA A 57 4.98 -22.97 3.81
CA ALA A 57 4.27 -21.90 3.09
C ALA A 57 4.53 -20.51 3.71
N GLY A 58 4.52 -20.41 5.05
CA GLY A 58 4.85 -19.17 5.74
C GLY A 58 6.30 -18.73 5.52
N TRP A 59 7.24 -19.68 5.48
CA TRP A 59 8.63 -19.40 5.11
C TRP A 59 8.72 -18.83 3.68
N ALA A 60 8.04 -19.43 2.71
CA ALA A 60 8.02 -18.93 1.33
C ALA A 60 7.43 -17.52 1.22
N LEU A 61 6.32 -17.24 1.92
CA LEU A 61 5.71 -15.90 1.97
C LEU A 61 6.66 -14.85 2.58
N ARG A 62 7.41 -15.24 3.61
CA ARG A 62 8.41 -14.36 4.25
C ARG A 62 9.57 -14.08 3.31
N MET A 63 10.05 -15.08 2.57
CA MET A 63 11.08 -14.91 1.54
C MET A 63 10.63 -13.99 0.41
N MET A 64 9.37 -14.06 0.00
CA MET A 64 8.80 -13.16 -1.02
C MET A 64 8.46 -11.76 -0.48
N GLY A 65 8.54 -11.55 0.83
CA GLY A 65 8.27 -10.26 1.48
C GLY A 65 6.79 -9.95 1.69
N PHE A 66 5.89 -10.94 1.58
CA PHE A 66 4.47 -10.79 1.92
C PHE A 66 4.21 -10.97 3.41
N ALA A 67 5.01 -11.81 4.08
CA ALA A 67 4.92 -12.07 5.51
C ALA A 67 6.14 -11.56 6.28
N GLY A 68 5.94 -11.23 7.55
CA GLY A 68 7.03 -10.83 8.44
C GLY A 68 6.57 -10.03 9.65
N ASP A 69 7.55 -9.50 10.38
CA ASP A 69 7.32 -8.75 11.62
C ASP A 69 7.05 -7.25 11.36
N GLU A 70 7.23 -6.81 10.12
CA GLU A 70 6.97 -5.44 9.67
C GLU A 70 6.36 -5.46 8.27
N PRO A 71 5.57 -4.42 7.90
CA PRO A 71 5.07 -4.27 6.54
C PRO A 71 6.22 -4.13 5.53
N ARG A 72 6.08 -4.74 4.36
CA ARG A 72 7.09 -4.73 3.31
C ARG A 72 6.45 -4.52 1.95
N ILE A 73 7.22 -3.98 1.01
CA ILE A 73 6.88 -4.05 -0.42
C ILE A 73 7.36 -5.42 -0.92
N PRO A 74 6.46 -6.33 -1.33
CA PRO A 74 6.85 -7.68 -1.74
C PRO A 74 7.81 -7.66 -2.92
N TRP A 75 8.76 -8.60 -2.96
CA TRP A 75 9.80 -8.64 -4.00
C TRP A 75 9.22 -8.83 -5.41
N PRO A 76 8.24 -9.75 -5.65
CA PRO A 76 7.62 -9.86 -6.97
C PRO A 76 6.97 -8.55 -7.43
N VAL A 77 6.31 -7.83 -6.52
CA VAL A 77 5.66 -6.55 -6.79
C VAL A 77 6.68 -5.47 -7.15
N LYS A 78 7.84 -5.43 -6.48
CA LYS A 78 8.96 -4.53 -6.84
C LYS A 78 9.42 -4.74 -8.29
N LEU A 79 9.40 -5.97 -8.80
CA LEU A 79 9.86 -6.27 -10.15
C LEU A 79 8.79 -5.99 -11.22
N THR A 80 7.54 -6.37 -10.96
CA THR A 80 6.49 -6.38 -11.99
C THR A 80 5.64 -5.12 -12.03
N MET A 81 5.51 -4.40 -10.91
CA MET A 81 4.66 -3.21 -10.79
C MET A 81 5.49 -1.95 -10.66
N VAL A 82 6.53 -1.94 -9.82
CA VAL A 82 7.32 -0.72 -9.58
C VAL A 82 8.23 -0.40 -10.77
N GLY A 83 7.93 0.69 -11.47
CA GLY A 83 8.71 1.22 -12.59
C GLY A 83 9.54 2.44 -12.24
N ASP A 84 9.11 3.22 -11.25
CA ASP A 84 9.85 4.37 -10.71
C ASP A 84 9.81 4.33 -9.18
N LYS A 85 10.95 3.95 -8.59
CA LYS A 85 11.09 3.83 -7.14
C LYS A 85 11.06 5.19 -6.44
N ALA A 86 11.58 6.24 -7.07
CA ALA A 86 11.61 7.59 -6.48
C ALA A 86 10.20 8.19 -6.41
N ALA A 87 9.41 8.05 -7.48
CA ALA A 87 8.01 8.46 -7.49
C ALA A 87 7.18 7.72 -6.44
N LEU A 88 7.37 6.40 -6.31
CA LEU A 88 6.68 5.60 -5.30
C LEU A 88 7.11 6.01 -3.87
N ALA A 89 8.41 6.18 -3.63
CA ALA A 89 8.92 6.63 -2.34
C ALA A 89 8.39 8.03 -1.97
N ALA A 90 8.30 8.96 -2.94
CA ALA A 90 7.71 10.27 -2.73
C ALA A 90 6.22 10.18 -2.39
N GLN A 91 5.45 9.30 -3.05
CA GLN A 91 4.04 9.09 -2.70
C GLN A 91 3.87 8.52 -1.29
N LEU A 92 4.67 7.51 -0.92
CA LEU A 92 4.64 6.93 0.43
C LEU A 92 4.96 7.98 1.51
N ARG A 93 5.92 8.88 1.25
CA ARG A 93 6.22 10.01 2.15
C ARG A 93 5.04 10.98 2.25
N ARG A 94 4.41 11.38 1.13
CA ARG A 94 3.20 12.23 1.14
C ARG A 94 2.08 11.62 1.96
N TRP A 95 1.85 10.31 1.84
CA TRP A 95 0.84 9.64 2.66
C TRP A 95 1.23 9.55 4.14
N ALA A 96 2.51 9.41 4.45
CA ALA A 96 2.99 9.45 5.83
C ALA A 96 2.77 10.81 6.51
N ASP A 97 2.62 11.88 5.72
CA ASP A 97 2.37 13.23 6.21
C ASP A 97 0.87 13.58 6.18
N LEU A 98 -0.02 12.63 5.85
CA LEU A 98 -1.46 12.85 5.94
C LEU A 98 -1.87 13.14 7.39
N PRO A 99 -2.65 14.21 7.61
CA PRO A 99 -3.13 14.53 8.95
C PRO A 99 -4.04 13.40 9.45
N ALA A 100 -3.85 13.06 10.72
CA ALA A 100 -4.64 12.04 11.41
C ALA A 100 -4.74 10.69 10.67
N LEU A 101 -3.71 10.26 9.92
CA LEU A 101 -3.65 8.90 9.39
C LEU A 101 -3.76 7.89 10.55
N LYS A 102 -4.83 7.10 10.54
CA LYS A 102 -5.15 6.14 11.61
C LYS A 102 -4.85 4.71 11.25
N ARG A 103 -5.05 4.33 10.00
CA ARG A 103 -4.84 2.96 9.58
C ARG A 103 -4.56 2.84 8.09
N ILE A 104 -3.85 1.77 7.75
CA ILE A 104 -3.66 1.34 6.37
C ILE A 104 -4.27 -0.06 6.25
N LEU A 105 -5.27 -0.18 5.38
CA LEU A 105 -5.82 -1.46 4.97
C LEU A 105 -5.00 -1.99 3.80
N VAL A 106 -4.66 -3.27 3.84
CA VAL A 106 -3.89 -3.95 2.79
C VAL A 106 -4.64 -5.19 2.35
N SER A 107 -4.47 -5.61 1.09
CA SER A 107 -5.08 -6.84 0.59
C SER A 107 -4.47 -8.11 1.21
N HIS A 108 -3.21 -8.03 1.64
CA HIS A 108 -2.48 -9.19 2.15
C HIS A 108 -2.03 -8.99 3.59
N GLY A 109 -2.79 -9.54 4.52
CA GLY A 109 -2.42 -9.62 5.94
C GLY A 109 -3.18 -8.66 6.84
N SER A 110 -2.56 -8.28 7.95
CA SER A 110 -3.21 -7.50 9.01
C SER A 110 -3.27 -6.02 8.68
N VAL A 111 -4.27 -5.32 9.24
CA VAL A 111 -4.33 -3.85 9.22
C VAL A 111 -3.11 -3.26 9.93
N ILE A 112 -2.56 -2.16 9.39
CA ILE A 112 -1.49 -1.40 10.02
C ILE A 112 -2.12 -0.23 10.77
N ALA A 113 -2.17 -0.26 12.11
CA ALA A 113 -2.84 0.75 12.93
C ALA A 113 -1.96 1.40 14.02
N ASP A 114 -0.90 0.73 14.48
CA ASP A 114 -0.10 1.23 15.62
C ASP A 114 0.76 2.45 15.26
N ASP A 115 1.50 2.38 14.14
CA ASP A 115 2.30 3.48 13.59
C ASP A 115 2.23 3.48 12.04
N PRO A 116 1.09 3.86 11.45
CA PRO A 116 0.92 3.80 10.00
C PRO A 116 1.82 4.81 9.27
N GLN A 117 2.08 5.98 9.85
CA GLN A 117 3.02 6.96 9.29
C GLN A 117 4.46 6.43 9.27
N GLY A 118 4.94 5.85 10.38
CA GLY A 118 6.27 5.27 10.45
C GLY A 118 6.44 4.07 9.53
N ALA A 119 5.41 3.23 9.38
CA ALA A 119 5.39 2.16 8.40
C ALA A 119 5.60 2.69 6.97
N LEU A 120 4.86 3.72 6.55
CA LEU A 120 5.02 4.34 5.23
C LEU A 120 6.42 4.94 5.03
N ARG A 121 6.98 5.59 6.05
CA ARG A 121 8.35 6.14 6.01
C ARG A 121 9.39 5.02 5.87
N LYS A 122 9.23 3.90 6.58
CA LYS A 122 10.09 2.71 6.43
C LYS A 122 10.01 2.12 5.02
N LEU A 123 8.80 1.97 4.48
CA LEU A 123 8.58 1.48 3.11
C LEU A 123 9.24 2.40 2.08
N ALA A 124 9.10 3.72 2.23
CA ALA A 124 9.72 4.70 1.36
C ALA A 124 11.26 4.59 1.37
N ARG A 125 11.88 4.44 2.55
CA ARG A 125 13.33 4.21 2.67
C ARG A 125 13.78 2.89 2.05
N SER A 126 12.94 1.86 2.04
CA SER A 126 13.27 0.54 1.46
C SER A 126 13.38 0.51 -0.07
N LEU A 127 13.05 1.63 -0.74
CA LEU A 127 13.08 1.79 -2.18
C LEU A 127 14.39 2.42 -2.70
N GLY A 128 15.28 2.87 -1.80
CA GLY A 128 16.47 3.66 -2.14
C GLY A 128 16.17 5.13 -1.98
#